data_AF-A0A259FB70-F1
#
_entry.id   AF-A0A259FB70-F1
#
_cell.length_a   1.000
_cell.length_b   1.000
_cell.length_c   1.000
_cell.angle_alpha   90.00
_cell.angle_beta   90.00
_cell.angle_gamma   90.00
#
_symmetry.space_group_name_H-M   'P 1'
#
loop_
_entity.id
_entity.type
_entity.pdbx_description
1 polymer ?
#
loop_
_entity_poly.entity_id
_entity_poly.type
_entity_poly.pdbx_seq_one_letter_code
_entity_poly.pdbx_strand_id
1 'polypeptide(L)'
;MTKQSPSISEIPPLLKAEILAEALPYIRAYHGKTIVIKYGGNAMVEERLKESFARDVILLKLVGMNPVVVHGGGPQIDEALKKIGKSGTFI
;
A
#
# COMPACT_ATOMS: atom_id res chain seq x y z
N MET A 1 5.48 -6.55 24.95
CA MET A 1 5.01 -7.91 24.62
C MET A 1 4.30 -7.85 23.27
N THR A 2 5.01 -8.15 22.18
CA THR A 2 4.42 -8.23 20.84
C THR A 2 3.63 -9.53 20.73
N LYS A 3 2.30 -9.49 20.87
CA LYS A 3 1.47 -10.62 20.46
C LYS A 3 1.64 -10.76 18.94
N GLN A 4 2.20 -11.88 18.48
CA GLN A 4 2.19 -12.24 17.06
C GLN A 4 0.73 -12.29 16.60
N SER A 5 0.45 -11.68 15.45
CA SER A 5 -0.86 -11.81 14.82
C SER A 5 -1.14 -13.28 14.52
N PRO A 6 -2.36 -13.77 14.75
CA PRO A 6 -2.70 -15.16 14.49
C PRO A 6 -2.45 -15.53 13.03
N SER A 7 -2.01 -16.76 12.79
CA SER A 7 -1.87 -17.29 11.43
C SER A 7 -3.24 -17.35 10.77
N ILE A 8 -3.32 -17.11 9.46
CA ILE A 8 -4.59 -17.17 8.71
C ILE A 8 -5.26 -18.54 8.87
N SER A 9 -4.49 -19.63 9.04
CA SER A 9 -5.02 -20.98 9.28
C SER A 9 -5.75 -21.14 10.60
N GLU A 10 -5.48 -20.28 11.59
CA GLU A 10 -6.03 -20.35 12.95
C GLU A 10 -7.34 -19.57 13.08
N ILE A 11 -7.67 -18.73 12.10
CA ILE A 11 -8.90 -17.93 12.09
C ILE A 11 -10.07 -18.83 11.63
N PRO A 12 -11.14 -18.99 12.44
CA PRO A 12 -12.30 -19.80 12.08
C PRO A 12 -12.92 -19.36 10.74
N PRO A 13 -13.35 -20.29 9.87
CA PRO A 13 -13.95 -19.95 8.57
C PRO A 13 -15.16 -19.01 8.68
N LEU A 14 -16.01 -19.21 9.70
CA LEU A 14 -17.18 -18.36 9.94
C LEU A 14 -16.78 -16.91 10.21
N LEU A 15 -15.79 -16.71 11.08
CA LEU A 15 -15.30 -15.37 11.41
C LEU A 15 -14.69 -14.67 10.17
N LYS A 16 -13.98 -15.41 9.30
CA LYS A 16 -13.49 -14.85 8.03
C LYS A 16 -14.63 -14.38 7.13
N ALA A 17 -15.68 -15.19 7.01
CA ALA A 17 -16.85 -14.86 6.20
C ALA A 17 -17.58 -13.63 6.74
N GLU A 18 -17.76 -13.54 8.07
CA GLU A 18 -18.37 -12.39 8.74
C GLU A 18 -17.58 -11.11 8.49
N ILE A 19 -16.26 -11.12 8.69
CA ILE A 19 -15.39 -9.96 8.42
C ILE A 19 -15.49 -9.51 6.96
N LEU A 20 -15.46 -10.45 6.01
CA LEU A 20 -15.59 -10.12 4.59
C LEU A 20 -16.98 -9.58 4.26
N ALA A 21 -18.05 -10.14 4.84
CA ALA A 21 -19.40 -9.67 4.65
C ALA A 21 -19.60 -8.24 5.18
N GLU A 22 -19.03 -7.92 6.34
CA GLU A 22 -19.04 -6.57 6.91
C GLU A 22 -18.25 -5.56 6.07
N ALA A 23 -17.23 -6.01 5.32
CA ALA A 23 -16.47 -5.16 4.41
C ALA A 23 -17.21 -4.84 3.10
N LEU A 24 -18.19 -5.65 2.68
CA LEU A 24 -18.87 -5.53 1.39
C LEU A 24 -19.53 -4.15 1.13
N PRO A 25 -20.20 -3.49 2.10
CA PRO A 25 -20.75 -2.16 1.89
C PRO A 25 -19.69 -1.13 1.49
N TYR A 26 -18.49 -1.19 2.09
CA TYR A 26 -17.38 -0.30 1.78
C TYR A 26 -16.80 -0.58 0.39
N ILE A 27 -16.62 -1.85 0.04
CA ILE A 27 -16.17 -2.25 -1.30
C ILE A 27 -17.13 -1.73 -2.37
N ARG A 28 -18.44 -1.95 -2.17
CA ARG A 28 -19.48 -1.50 -3.09
C ARG A 28 -19.52 0.01 -3.27
N ALA A 29 -19.29 0.78 -2.21
CA ALA A 29 -19.31 2.25 -2.28
C ALA A 29 -18.29 2.81 -3.29
N TYR A 30 -17.16 2.12 -3.47
CA TYR A 30 -16.06 2.55 -4.35
C TYR A 30 -15.86 1.64 -5.58
N HIS A 31 -16.71 0.64 -5.78
CA HIS A 31 -16.62 -0.24 -6.93
C HIS A 31 -16.71 0.56 -8.24
N GLY A 32 -15.80 0.27 -9.18
CA GLY A 32 -15.66 0.98 -10.45
C GLY A 32 -15.08 2.40 -10.36
N LYS A 33 -14.88 2.95 -9.15
CA LYS A 33 -14.29 4.28 -8.96
C LYS A 33 -12.78 4.25 -9.17
N THR A 34 -12.25 5.38 -9.65
CA THR A 34 -10.81 5.63 -9.72
C THR A 34 -10.31 6.15 -8.37
N ILE A 35 -9.26 5.51 -7.83
CA ILE A 35 -8.67 5.86 -6.54
C ILE A 35 -7.23 6.28 -6.78
N VAL A 36 -6.94 7.58 -6.61
CA VAL A 36 -5.58 8.10 -6.76
C VAL A 36 -4.85 8.00 -5.42
N ILE A 37 -3.75 7.26 -5.40
CA ILE A 37 -2.99 6.95 -4.18
C ILE A 37 -1.60 7.56 -4.33
N LYS A 38 -1.29 8.57 -3.50
CA LYS A 38 0.07 9.10 -3.42
C LYS A 38 0.92 8.19 -2.55
N TYR A 39 1.86 7.49 -3.18
CA TYR A 39 2.86 6.66 -2.52
C TYR A 39 4.11 7.51 -2.18
N GLY A 40 4.38 7.68 -0.88
CA GLY A 40 5.42 8.57 -0.38
C GLY A 40 6.81 7.93 -0.28
N GLY A 41 7.86 8.75 -0.42
CA GLY A 41 9.26 8.31 -0.43
C GLY A 41 9.71 7.50 0.79
N ASN A 42 9.26 7.84 2.00
CA ASN A 42 9.64 7.08 3.21
C ASN A 42 9.10 5.64 3.21
N ALA A 43 7.91 5.43 2.62
CA ALA A 43 7.34 4.09 2.46
C ALA A 43 8.01 3.29 1.33
N MET A 44 8.85 3.92 0.50
CA MET A 44 9.65 3.30 -0.56
C MET A 44 11.02 2.84 -0.10
N VAL A 45 11.40 3.04 1.16
CA VAL A 45 12.73 2.65 1.65
C VAL A 45 12.69 1.26 2.28
N GLU A 46 11.66 0.95 3.06
CA GLU A 46 11.53 -0.34 3.74
C GLU A 46 10.82 -1.37 2.85
N GLU A 47 11.49 -2.49 2.58
CA GLU A 47 11.00 -3.53 1.67
C GLU A 47 9.63 -4.09 2.10
N ARG A 48 9.47 -4.32 3.41
CA ARG A 48 8.20 -4.80 3.98
C ARG A 48 7.03 -3.86 3.67
N LEU A 49 7.27 -2.54 3.72
CA LEU A 49 6.22 -1.56 3.44
C LEU A 49 5.91 -1.48 1.95
N LYS A 50 6.90 -1.66 1.07
CA LYS A 50 6.67 -1.76 -0.38
C LYS A 50 5.79 -2.95 -0.72
N GLU A 51 6.11 -4.12 -0.18
CA GLU A 51 5.34 -5.34 -0.43
C GLU A 51 3.91 -5.21 0.10
N SER A 52 3.73 -4.68 1.30
CA SER A 52 2.40 -4.44 1.87
C SER A 52 1.59 -3.49 0.98
N PHE A 53 2.18 -2.37 0.58
CA PHE A 53 1.53 -1.40 -0.30
C PHE A 53 1.13 -2.02 -1.64
N ALA A 54 2.01 -2.78 -2.26
CA ALA A 54 1.73 -3.47 -3.52
C ALA A 54 0.56 -4.46 -3.36
N ARG A 55 0.53 -5.24 -2.28
CA ARG A 55 -0.57 -6.17 -1.98
C ARG A 55 -1.90 -5.43 -1.81
N ASP A 56 -1.91 -4.29 -1.15
CA ASP A 56 -3.11 -3.49 -0.94
C ASP A 56 -3.62 -2.90 -2.28
N VAL A 57 -2.73 -2.38 -3.12
CA VAL A 57 -3.08 -1.88 -4.47
C VAL A 57 -3.69 -3.01 -5.32
N ILE A 58 -3.10 -4.20 -5.27
CA ILE A 58 -3.64 -5.38 -5.97
C ILE A 58 -5.02 -5.74 -5.42
N LEU A 59 -5.20 -5.75 -4.10
CA LEU A 59 -6.50 -6.03 -3.48
C LEU A 59 -7.57 -5.05 -3.97
N LEU A 60 -7.28 -3.75 -3.98
CA LEU A 60 -8.20 -2.72 -4.48
C LEU A 60 -8.64 -3.01 -5.93
N LYS A 61 -7.70 -3.44 -6.79
CA LYS A 61 -8.03 -3.82 -8.16
C LYS A 61 -8.89 -5.08 -8.23
N LEU A 62 -8.56 -6.10 -7.43
CA LEU A 62 -9.30 -7.37 -7.38
C LEU A 62 -10.74 -7.20 -6.89
N VAL A 63 -10.98 -6.26 -5.98
CA VAL A 63 -12.35 -5.95 -5.48
C VAL A 63 -13.10 -4.93 -6.34
N GLY A 64 -12.58 -4.63 -7.54
CA GLY A 64 -13.29 -3.86 -8.57
C GLY A 64 -13.05 -2.35 -8.56
N MET A 65 -12.08 -1.84 -7.79
CA MET A 65 -11.67 -0.44 -7.86
C MET A 65 -10.61 -0.24 -8.95
N ASN A 66 -10.37 1.02 -9.35
CA ASN A 66 -9.36 1.38 -10.34
C ASN A 66 -8.25 2.22 -9.67
N PRO A 67 -7.29 1.59 -8.97
CA PRO A 67 -6.21 2.32 -8.32
C PRO A 67 -5.26 2.94 -9.33
N VAL A 68 -4.84 4.19 -9.07
CA VAL A 68 -3.80 4.93 -9.81
C VAL A 68 -2.76 5.35 -8.79
N VAL A 69 -1.54 4.82 -8.90
CA VAL A 69 -0.45 5.14 -7.98
C VAL A 69 0.36 6.31 -8.51
N VAL A 70 0.49 7.36 -7.71
CA VAL A 70 1.40 8.49 -7.96
C VAL A 70 2.54 8.41 -6.98
N HIS A 71 3.78 8.45 -7.44
CA HIS A 71 4.94 8.18 -6.60
C HIS A 71 5.99 9.28 -6.73
N GLY A 72 6.71 9.54 -5.64
CA GLY A 72 7.90 10.40 -5.65
C GLY A 72 9.18 9.62 -5.95
N GLY A 73 10.33 10.23 -5.71
CA GLY A 73 11.64 9.60 -5.86
C GLY A 73 12.78 10.35 -5.18
N GLY A 74 12.48 11.13 -4.13
CA GLY A 74 13.44 12.02 -3.46
C GLY A 74 14.74 11.31 -3.05
N PRO A 75 14.68 10.21 -2.28
CA PRO A 75 15.87 9.48 -1.87
C PRO A 75 16.73 8.99 -3.05
N GLN A 76 16.11 8.54 -4.14
CA GLN A 76 16.81 8.07 -5.33
C GLN A 76 17.45 9.23 -6.12
N ILE A 77 16.78 10.39 -6.15
CA ILE A 77 17.33 11.62 -6.72
C ILE A 77 18.55 12.07 -5.91
N ASP A 78 18.46 12.10 -4.58
CA ASP A 78 19.56 12.49 -3.70
C ASP A 78 20.76 11.54 -3.84
N GLU A 79 20.52 10.23 -3.93
CA GLU A 79 21.56 9.24 -4.17
C GLU A 79 22.26 9.46 -5.53
N ALA A 80 21.48 9.74 -6.58
CA ALA A 80 22.01 10.02 -7.91
C ALA A 80 22.83 11.33 -7.95
N LEU A 81 22.36 12.39 -7.28
CA LEU A 81 23.08 13.66 -7.18
C LEU A 81 24.41 13.51 -6.43
N LYS A 82 24.41 12.74 -5.33
CA LYS A 82 25.62 12.46 -4.56
C LYS A 82 26.70 11.76 -5.40
N LYS A 83 26.31 10.83 -6.29
CA LYS A 83 27.24 10.13 -7.19
C LYS A 83 27.97 11.06 -8.17
N ILE A 84 27.38 12.22 -8.49
CA ILE A 84 27.99 13.24 -9.37
C ILE A 84 28.50 14.46 -8.60
N GLY A 85 28.63 14.37 -7.27
CA GLY A 85 29.15 15.45 -6.43
C GLY A 85 28.24 16.67 -6.32
N LYS A 86 26.92 16.51 -6.56
CA LYS A 86 25.93 17.58 -6.44
C LYS A 86 25.03 17.36 -5.22
N SER A 87 24.42 18.44 -4.72
CA SER A 87 23.37 18.41 -3.70
C SER A 87 22.09 19.03 -4.24
N GLY A 88 20.95 18.45 -3.88
CA GLY A 88 19.64 19.06 -4.13
C GLY A 88 19.45 20.29 -3.23
N THR A 89 18.81 21.34 -3.76
CA THR A 89 18.36 22.49 -2.97
C THR A 89 16.89 22.74 -3.30
N PHE A 90 16.07 22.97 -2.28
CA PHE A 90 14.67 23.31 -2.40
C PHE A 90 14.49 24.77 -1.97
N ILE A 91 13.72 25.54 -2.73
CA ILE A 91 13.36 26.95 -2.47
C ILE A 91 11.95 27.05 -1.90
#